data_AF-A0A3B3WSF9-F1
#
_entry.id   AF-A0A3B3WSF9-F1
#
_cell.length_a   1.000
_cell.length_b   1.000
_cell.length_c   1.000
_cell.angle_alpha   90.00
_cell.angle_beta   90.00
_cell.angle_gamma   90.00
#
_symmetry.space_group_name_H-M   'P 1'
#
loop_
_entity.id
_entity.type
_entity.pdbx_description
1 polymer ?
#
loop_
_entity_poly.entity_id
_entity_poly.type
_entity_poly.pdbx_seq_one_letter_code
_entity_poly.pdbx_strand_id
1 'polypeptide(L)'
;MSSVPDGKKLVRSPSGLRMVPENGAFNSPFSLDEPQWVPDKECPRCMQCDTKFDFIRRKHHCRRCGRCFCDKCCSKKVALPRMCFVDPVRQCAECSLVSQKEQEFYDKQLKVLLGGGTFVVTLGTSDKSETMTCRLSNNHRYLFLDGESHFEVELSRISSMQILTDGTSPGGGTSRASGMLLHYKPMGSQDAQQLQMEAAEDKKVASLWLAAMHKAAKLLHEARDQ
;
A
#
# COMPACT_ATOMS: atom_id res chain seq x y z
N MET A 1 -25.85 14.89 5.45
CA MET A 1 -25.71 13.45 5.74
C MET A 1 -24.87 12.87 4.61
N SER A 2 -23.62 12.51 4.88
CA SER A 2 -22.68 12.06 3.85
C SER A 2 -23.11 10.67 3.38
N SER A 3 -23.57 10.56 2.14
CA SER A 3 -23.89 9.30 1.48
C SER A 3 -22.61 8.48 1.39
N VAL A 4 -22.63 7.29 1.99
CA VAL A 4 -21.56 6.32 1.79
C VAL A 4 -21.57 5.93 0.30
N PRO A 5 -20.45 5.98 -0.43
CA PRO A 5 -20.40 5.55 -1.82
C PRO A 5 -20.83 4.07 -1.94
N ASP A 6 -21.57 3.74 -2.99
CA ASP A 6 -22.06 2.37 -3.26
C ASP A 6 -20.96 1.32 -3.03
N GLY A 7 -21.28 0.27 -2.27
CA GLY A 7 -20.39 -0.87 -2.01
C GLY A 7 -19.41 -0.74 -0.83
N LYS A 8 -19.51 0.30 -0.01
CA LYS A 8 -18.79 0.43 1.27
C LYS A 8 -19.76 0.51 2.45
N LYS A 9 -19.34 -0.01 3.60
CA LYS A 9 -20.08 0.06 4.87
C LYS A 9 -19.23 0.66 5.99
N LEU A 10 -19.90 1.33 6.91
CA LEU A 10 -19.30 1.80 8.15
C LEU A 10 -19.38 0.71 9.21
N VAL A 11 -18.24 0.34 9.79
CA VAL A 11 -18.13 -0.63 10.87
C VAL A 11 -17.56 0.05 12.11
N ARG A 12 -18.23 -0.10 13.24
CA ARG A 12 -17.72 0.33 14.55
C ARG A 12 -16.97 -0.83 15.19
N SER A 13 -15.72 -0.59 15.57
CA SER A 13 -14.86 -1.50 16.31
C SER A 13 -14.45 -0.87 17.65
N PRO A 14 -13.92 -1.65 18.61
CA PRO A 14 -13.27 -1.09 19.80
C PRO A 14 -12.14 -0.10 19.48
N SER A 15 -11.53 -0.23 18.29
CA SER A 15 -10.46 0.64 17.82
C SER A 15 -10.94 1.97 17.23
N GLY A 16 -12.19 2.05 16.75
CA GLY A 16 -12.76 3.24 16.12
C GLY A 16 -13.73 2.93 14.98
N LEU A 17 -14.13 3.98 14.25
CA LEU A 17 -14.98 3.87 13.07
C LEU A 17 -14.14 3.55 11.83
N ARG A 18 -14.53 2.52 11.09
CA ARG A 18 -13.86 2.05 9.88
C ARG A 18 -14.81 2.07 8.69
N MET A 19 -14.30 2.37 7.50
CA MET A 19 -15.05 2.31 6.25
C MET A 19 -14.51 1.16 5.40
N VAL A 20 -15.17 0.02 5.45
CA VAL A 20 -14.72 -1.21 4.77
C VAL A 20 -15.61 -1.51 3.57
N PRO A 21 -15.11 -2.19 2.52
CA PRO A 21 -15.96 -2.71 1.45
C PRO A 21 -17.03 -3.65 2.00
N GLU A 22 -18.22 -3.64 1.39
CA GLU A 22 -19.31 -4.54 1.79
C GLU A 22 -18.98 -5.99 1.47
N ASN A 23 -18.37 -6.23 0.31
CA ASN A 23 -17.88 -7.51 -0.14
C ASN A 23 -16.35 -7.49 -0.14
N GLY A 24 -15.74 -8.46 0.57
CA GLY A 24 -14.28 -8.59 0.72
C GLY A 24 -13.54 -8.77 -0.61
N ALA A 25 -14.23 -9.20 -1.68
CA ALA A 25 -13.68 -9.22 -3.03
C ALA A 25 -13.25 -7.83 -3.53
N PHE A 26 -13.73 -6.74 -2.92
CA PHE A 26 -13.34 -5.36 -3.28
C PHE A 26 -12.33 -4.74 -2.32
N ASN A 27 -11.73 -5.54 -1.42
CA ASN A 27 -10.66 -5.07 -0.57
C ASN A 27 -9.44 -4.68 -1.42
N SER A 28 -8.93 -3.49 -1.14
CA SER A 28 -7.65 -3.05 -1.69
C SER A 28 -6.55 -3.97 -1.18
N PRO A 29 -5.63 -4.46 -2.03
CA PRO A 29 -4.56 -5.36 -1.61
C PRO A 29 -3.51 -4.68 -0.72
N PHE A 30 -3.56 -3.35 -0.58
CA PHE A 30 -2.74 -2.61 0.41
C PHE A 30 -3.33 -2.62 1.84
N SER A 31 -4.58 -3.06 1.98
CA SER A 31 -5.28 -3.05 3.27
C SER A 31 -4.71 -4.09 4.23
N LEU A 32 -4.76 -3.78 5.51
CA LEU A 32 -4.34 -4.64 6.62
C LEU A 32 -5.53 -4.92 7.53
N ASP A 33 -5.49 -6.08 8.19
CA ASP A 33 -6.45 -6.41 9.22
C ASP A 33 -6.11 -5.73 10.55
N GLU A 34 -7.15 -5.50 11.35
CA GLU A 34 -7.01 -4.91 12.67
C GLU A 34 -6.31 -5.92 13.60
N PRO A 35 -5.29 -5.49 14.37
CA PRO A 35 -4.60 -6.37 15.28
C PRO A 35 -5.51 -6.75 16.45
N GLN A 36 -5.36 -7.97 16.95
CA GLN A 36 -5.93 -8.33 18.23
C GLN A 36 -5.28 -7.49 19.33
N TRP A 37 -6.12 -6.89 20.18
CA TRP A 37 -5.63 -6.18 21.35
C TRP A 37 -5.17 -7.17 22.41
N VAL A 38 -4.00 -6.92 22.98
CA VAL A 38 -3.55 -7.67 24.15
C VAL A 38 -4.58 -7.48 25.28
N PRO A 39 -5.13 -8.56 25.86
CA PRO A 39 -6.09 -8.44 26.94
C PRO A 39 -5.54 -7.65 28.11
N ASP A 40 -6.36 -6.79 28.72
CA ASP A 40 -5.91 -5.94 29.84
C ASP A 40 -5.28 -6.74 30.98
N LYS A 41 -5.79 -7.95 31.27
CA LYS A 41 -5.27 -8.82 32.32
C LYS A 41 -3.82 -9.26 32.08
N GLU A 42 -3.41 -9.35 30.82
CA GLU A 42 -2.06 -9.76 30.39
C GLU A 42 -1.09 -8.59 30.27
N CYS A 43 -1.56 -7.35 30.51
CA CYS A 43 -0.77 -6.14 30.43
C CYS A 43 -0.67 -5.44 31.80
N PRO A 44 0.15 -5.93 32.76
CA PRO A 44 0.34 -5.27 34.05
C PRO A 44 1.25 -4.03 33.98
N ARG A 45 2.04 -3.91 32.90
CA ARG A 45 3.05 -2.86 32.69
C ARG A 45 3.03 -2.38 31.25
N CYS A 46 3.42 -1.12 31.04
CA CYS A 46 3.54 -0.55 29.70
C CYS A 46 4.55 -1.34 28.86
N MET A 47 4.15 -1.78 27.66
CA MET A 47 5.00 -2.58 26.76
C MET A 47 6.16 -1.81 26.09
N GLN A 48 6.36 -0.54 26.45
CA GLN A 48 7.49 0.28 25.97
C GLN A 48 8.45 0.67 27.11
N CYS A 49 7.92 1.20 28.22
CA CYS A 49 8.72 1.78 29.30
C CYS A 49 8.63 0.99 30.62
N ASP A 50 7.98 -0.17 30.61
CA ASP A 50 7.79 -1.08 31.74
C ASP A 50 7.12 -0.49 33.00
N THR A 51 6.61 0.74 32.90
CA THR A 51 5.93 1.38 34.02
C THR A 51 4.64 0.63 34.36
N LYS A 52 4.49 0.23 35.62
CA LYS A 52 3.32 -0.49 36.15
C LYS A 52 2.04 0.32 35.97
N PHE A 53 0.95 -0.31 35.56
CA PHE A 53 -0.36 0.33 35.56
C PHE A 53 -0.97 0.32 36.97
N ASP A 54 -1.73 1.36 37.26
CA ASP A 54 -2.41 1.57 38.54
C ASP A 54 -3.70 2.38 38.30
N PHE A 55 -4.40 2.80 39.36
CA PHE A 55 -5.65 3.54 39.23
C PHE A 55 -5.51 4.91 38.52
N ILE A 56 -4.31 5.50 38.53
CA ILE A 56 -4.04 6.80 37.89
C ILE A 56 -3.48 6.58 36.49
N ARG A 57 -2.61 5.57 36.32
CA ARG A 57 -1.99 5.21 35.05
C ARG A 57 -2.82 4.16 34.33
N ARG A 58 -3.72 4.63 33.48
CA ARG A 58 -4.59 3.78 32.65
C ARG A 58 -3.84 3.13 31.48
N LYS A 59 -4.39 2.02 31.00
CA LYS A 59 -3.92 1.25 29.84
C LYS A 59 -4.46 1.86 28.54
N HIS A 60 -3.63 1.87 27.51
CA HIS A 60 -3.98 2.35 26.18
C HIS A 60 -3.44 1.44 25.08
N HIS A 61 -4.31 0.95 24.22
CA HIS A 61 -3.90 0.11 23.08
C HIS A 61 -3.56 0.94 21.85
N CYS A 62 -2.46 0.58 21.19
CA CYS A 62 -2.15 1.10 19.88
C CYS A 62 -3.05 0.44 18.84
N ARG A 63 -3.75 1.24 18.03
CA ARG A 63 -4.68 0.70 17.01
C ARG A 63 -3.99 0.01 15.82
N ARG A 64 -2.67 0.20 15.66
CA ARG A 64 -1.89 -0.46 14.59
C ARG A 64 -1.27 -1.79 15.01
N CYS A 65 -0.81 -1.94 16.26
CA CYS A 65 -0.15 -3.17 16.71
C CYS A 65 -0.86 -3.93 17.84
N GLY A 66 -1.95 -3.40 18.41
CA GLY A 66 -2.72 -4.07 19.47
C GLY A 66 -2.04 -4.14 20.84
N ARG A 67 -0.76 -3.75 20.96
CA ARG A 67 -0.01 -3.71 22.22
C ARG A 67 -0.53 -2.62 23.16
N CYS A 68 -0.26 -2.78 24.46
CA CYS A 68 -0.80 -1.94 25.53
C CYS A 68 0.30 -1.06 26.20
N PHE A 69 -0.02 0.22 26.36
CA PHE A 69 0.93 1.28 26.71
C PHE A 69 0.33 2.26 27.73
N CYS A 70 1.19 3.06 28.37
CA CYS A 70 0.75 4.25 29.09
C CYS A 70 0.51 5.42 28.11
N ASP A 71 -0.18 6.47 28.57
CA ASP A 71 -0.53 7.61 27.71
C ASP A 71 0.71 8.25 27.05
N LYS A 72 1.80 8.44 27.81
CA LYS A 72 3.07 9.01 27.31
C LYS A 72 3.66 8.22 26.14
N CYS A 73 3.58 6.88 26.17
CA CYS A 73 4.14 6.02 25.12
C CYS A 73 3.20 5.83 23.93
N CYS A 74 1.93 6.24 24.05
CA CYS A 74 0.88 6.02 23.06
C CYS A 74 -0.09 7.20 23.00
N SER A 75 0.42 8.42 22.84
CA SER A 75 -0.36 9.67 22.89
C SER A 75 -0.78 10.21 21.51
N LYS A 76 -0.08 9.80 20.44
CA LYS A 76 -0.28 10.35 19.10
C LYS A 76 -1.55 9.79 18.47
N LYS A 77 -2.31 10.65 17.78
CA LYS A 77 -3.38 10.24 16.85
C LYS A 77 -2.89 10.45 15.42
N VAL A 78 -2.88 9.38 14.62
CA VAL A 78 -2.37 9.39 13.24
C VAL A 78 -3.37 8.67 12.33
N ALA A 79 -3.52 9.13 11.10
CA ALA A 79 -4.30 8.44 10.08
C ALA A 79 -3.79 7.01 9.89
N LEU A 80 -4.71 6.06 9.68
CA LEU A 80 -4.36 4.66 9.44
C LEU A 80 -5.21 4.09 8.28
N PRO A 81 -4.97 4.56 7.04
CA PRO A 81 -5.80 4.19 5.89
C PRO A 81 -5.72 2.70 5.54
N ARG A 82 -4.58 2.05 5.81
CA ARG A 82 -4.39 0.61 5.57
C ARG A 82 -5.40 -0.25 6.32
N MET A 83 -5.82 0.15 7.51
CA MET A 83 -6.86 -0.57 8.29
C MET A 83 -8.25 0.07 8.14
N CYS A 84 -8.41 0.96 7.14
CA CYS A 84 -9.67 1.61 6.80
C CYS A 84 -10.28 2.48 7.90
N PHE A 85 -9.48 3.00 8.85
CA PHE A 85 -9.99 3.95 9.84
C PHE A 85 -10.33 5.29 9.20
N VAL A 86 -11.52 5.82 9.54
CA VAL A 86 -12.01 7.11 9.01
C VAL A 86 -11.26 8.27 9.66
N ASP A 87 -11.12 8.23 10.99
CA ASP A 87 -10.47 9.28 11.77
C ASP A 87 -9.06 8.87 12.22
N PRO A 88 -8.16 9.83 12.50
CA PRO A 88 -6.88 9.54 13.13
C PRO A 88 -7.03 8.78 14.45
N VAL A 89 -6.34 7.65 14.56
CA VAL A 89 -6.43 6.73 15.71
C VAL A 89 -5.18 6.78 16.58
N ARG A 90 -5.34 6.42 17.86
CA ARG A 90 -4.25 6.39 18.84
C ARG A 90 -3.19 5.35 18.47
N GLN A 91 -1.92 5.74 18.44
CA GLN A 91 -0.80 4.84 18.15
C GLN A 91 0.39 5.04 19.11
N CYS A 92 1.17 3.97 19.30
CA CYS A 92 2.45 4.05 19.99
C CYS A 92 3.46 4.86 19.17
N ALA A 93 4.56 5.27 19.82
CA ALA A 93 5.59 6.08 19.18
C ALA A 93 6.14 5.45 17.89
N GLU A 94 6.43 4.15 17.91
CA GLU A 94 6.96 3.41 16.75
C GLU A 94 5.95 3.35 15.59
N CYS A 95 4.73 2.85 15.85
CA CYS A 95 3.69 2.73 14.84
C CYS A 95 3.30 4.07 14.22
N SER A 96 3.35 5.15 15.01
CA SER A 96 3.05 6.51 14.51
C SER A 96 4.01 6.93 13.39
N LEU A 97 5.29 6.57 13.48
CA LEU A 97 6.29 6.90 12.46
C LEU A 97 6.08 6.10 11.18
N VAL A 98 5.69 4.82 11.32
CA VAL A 98 5.39 3.97 10.17
C VAL A 98 4.15 4.48 9.45
N SER A 99 3.06 4.75 10.17
CA SER A 99 1.81 5.26 9.58
C SER A 99 2.00 6.62 8.89
N GLN A 100 2.86 7.50 9.43
CA GLN A 100 3.17 8.79 8.79
C GLN A 100 3.92 8.61 7.47
N LYS A 101 4.84 7.64 7.38
CA LYS A 101 5.51 7.29 6.11
C LYS A 101 4.53 6.70 5.11
N GLU A 102 3.65 5.79 5.56
CA GLU A 102 2.60 5.22 4.73
C GLU A 102 1.59 6.29 4.26
N GLN A 103 1.31 7.30 5.07
CA GLN A 103 0.39 8.37 4.71
C GLN A 103 0.87 9.15 3.47
N GLU A 104 2.18 9.34 3.31
CA GLU A 104 2.74 9.98 2.10
C GLU A 104 2.37 9.20 0.81
N PHE A 105 2.31 7.86 0.90
CA PHE A 105 1.87 7.03 -0.23
C PHE A 105 0.42 7.34 -0.60
N TYR A 106 -0.50 7.35 0.37
CA TYR A 106 -1.92 7.60 0.11
C TYR A 106 -2.20 9.03 -0.36
N ASP A 107 -1.49 10.03 0.18
CA ASP A 107 -1.75 11.45 -0.12
C ASP A 107 -1.26 11.86 -1.51
N LYS A 108 -0.15 11.26 -1.96
CA LYS A 108 0.57 11.66 -3.19
C LYS A 108 0.68 10.52 -4.20
N GLN A 109 1.32 9.42 -3.81
CA GLN A 109 1.75 8.37 -4.74
C GLN A 109 0.55 7.62 -5.33
N LEU A 110 -0.49 7.36 -4.53
CA LEU A 110 -1.69 6.70 -5.00
C LEU A 110 -2.38 7.47 -6.14
N LYS A 111 -2.41 8.81 -6.05
CA LYS A 111 -2.96 9.67 -7.11
C LYS A 111 -2.14 9.58 -8.40
N VAL A 112 -0.81 9.49 -8.28
CA VAL A 112 0.09 9.27 -9.42
C VAL A 112 -0.24 7.92 -10.09
N LEU A 113 -0.40 6.87 -9.30
CA LEU A 113 -0.70 5.53 -9.81
C LEU A 113 -2.04 5.46 -10.55
N LEU A 114 -3.08 6.09 -9.99
CA LEU A 114 -4.41 6.18 -10.59
C LEU A 114 -4.43 7.07 -11.84
N GLY A 115 -3.63 8.14 -11.87
CA GLY A 115 -3.49 9.04 -13.02
C GLY A 115 -2.82 8.37 -14.23
N GLY A 116 -1.97 7.38 -13.96
CA GLY A 116 -1.30 6.59 -14.99
C GLY A 116 -0.02 7.24 -15.54
N GLY A 117 0.68 6.48 -16.37
CA GLY A 117 1.82 6.93 -17.15
C GLY A 117 1.91 6.18 -18.47
N THR A 118 2.59 6.76 -19.45
CA THR A 118 2.78 6.15 -20.78
C THR A 118 4.09 5.39 -20.82
N PHE A 119 4.03 4.13 -21.24
CA PHE A 119 5.17 3.23 -21.30
C PHE A 119 5.17 2.46 -22.62
N VAL A 120 6.36 2.11 -23.09
CA VAL A 120 6.52 1.05 -24.08
C VAL A 120 6.51 -0.28 -23.33
N VAL A 121 5.57 -1.15 -23.67
CA VAL A 121 5.29 -2.40 -22.96
C VAL A 121 5.63 -3.59 -23.85
N THR A 122 6.35 -4.55 -23.30
CA THR A 122 6.65 -5.84 -23.92
C THR A 122 6.12 -6.96 -23.04
N LEU A 123 5.27 -7.84 -23.62
CA LEU A 123 4.63 -8.95 -22.93
C LEU A 123 5.30 -10.29 -23.27
N GLY A 124 5.60 -11.08 -22.24
CA GLY A 124 6.25 -12.39 -22.36
C GLY A 124 7.62 -12.29 -23.04
N THR A 125 7.86 -13.20 -23.98
CA THR A 125 9.07 -13.23 -24.84
C THR A 125 8.78 -12.70 -26.23
N SER A 126 7.74 -11.88 -26.40
CA SER A 126 7.37 -11.31 -27.69
C SER A 126 8.38 -10.25 -28.12
N ASP A 127 8.76 -10.23 -29.40
CA ASP A 127 9.54 -9.15 -30.00
C ASP A 127 8.69 -7.89 -30.27
N LYS A 128 7.37 -7.98 -30.06
CA LYS A 128 6.45 -6.85 -30.24
C LYS A 128 6.33 -6.05 -28.95
N SER A 129 6.61 -4.76 -29.06
CA SER A 129 6.36 -3.76 -28.03
C SER A 129 5.24 -2.83 -28.46
N GLU A 130 4.42 -2.38 -27.50
CA GLU A 130 3.30 -1.46 -27.74
C GLU A 130 3.39 -0.27 -26.78
N THR A 131 3.07 0.93 -27.27
CA THR A 131 2.96 2.11 -26.39
C THR A 131 1.60 2.08 -25.69
N MET A 132 1.61 1.94 -24.37
CA MET A 132 0.41 1.77 -23.56
C MET A 132 0.34 2.79 -22.42
N THR A 133 -0.89 3.19 -22.06
CA THR A 133 -1.17 3.89 -20.81
C THR A 133 -1.33 2.88 -19.68
N CYS A 134 -0.51 3.01 -18.65
CA CYS A 134 -0.47 2.07 -17.54
C CYS A 134 -0.93 2.77 -16.26
N ARG A 135 -1.97 2.23 -15.61
CA ARG A 135 -2.58 2.84 -14.41
C ARG A 135 -3.13 1.81 -13.44
N LEU A 136 -3.18 2.21 -12.18
CA LEU A 136 -3.83 1.43 -11.14
C LEU A 136 -5.35 1.57 -11.24
N SER A 137 -6.10 0.48 -11.02
CA SER A 137 -7.56 0.52 -10.93
C SER A 137 -8.04 1.27 -9.67
N ASN A 138 -9.27 1.80 -9.69
CA ASN A 138 -9.83 2.57 -8.56
C ASN A 138 -9.95 1.78 -7.24
N ASN A 139 -10.12 0.45 -7.34
CA ASN A 139 -10.12 -0.45 -6.18
C ASN A 139 -8.72 -1.00 -5.85
N HIS A 140 -7.71 -0.54 -6.59
CA HIS A 140 -6.30 -0.91 -6.45
C HIS A 140 -5.99 -2.38 -6.65
N ARG A 141 -6.87 -3.14 -7.34
CA ARG A 141 -6.70 -4.58 -7.55
C ARG A 141 -5.98 -4.94 -8.84
N TYR A 142 -6.06 -4.07 -9.84
CA TYR A 142 -5.54 -4.33 -11.17
C TYR A 142 -4.61 -3.22 -11.61
N LEU A 143 -3.56 -3.60 -12.34
CA LEU A 143 -2.83 -2.72 -13.23
C LEU A 143 -3.46 -2.85 -14.61
N PHE A 144 -4.02 -1.75 -15.12
CA PHE A 144 -4.55 -1.67 -16.47
C PHE A 144 -3.47 -1.17 -17.41
N LEU A 145 -3.34 -1.84 -18.56
CA LEU A 145 -2.48 -1.45 -19.66
C LEU A 145 -3.37 -1.26 -20.89
N ASP A 146 -3.55 0.00 -21.29
CA ASP A 146 -4.49 0.45 -22.31
C ASP A 146 -3.73 1.00 -23.53
N GLY A 147 -3.86 0.36 -24.69
CA GLY A 147 -3.28 0.77 -25.97
C GLY A 147 -4.21 0.43 -27.15
N GLU A 148 -3.68 -0.13 -28.23
CA GLU A 148 -4.47 -0.86 -29.23
C GLU A 148 -5.11 -2.10 -28.62
N SER A 149 -4.40 -2.75 -27.70
CA SER A 149 -4.91 -3.85 -26.89
C SER A 149 -5.20 -3.42 -25.45
N HIS A 150 -6.03 -4.18 -24.75
CA HIS A 150 -6.32 -3.99 -23.33
C HIS A 150 -5.84 -5.20 -22.53
N PHE A 151 -4.97 -4.97 -21.55
CA PHE A 151 -4.49 -5.99 -20.63
C PHE A 151 -4.73 -5.59 -19.18
N GLU A 152 -5.05 -6.58 -18.36
CA GLU A 152 -5.23 -6.43 -16.92
C GLU A 152 -4.32 -7.38 -16.17
N VAL A 153 -3.52 -6.84 -15.24
CA VAL A 153 -2.69 -7.64 -14.34
C VAL A 153 -3.21 -7.46 -12.91
N GLU A 154 -3.75 -8.53 -12.33
CA GLU A 154 -4.17 -8.50 -10.93
C GLU A 154 -2.95 -8.45 -10.00
N LEU A 155 -2.90 -7.44 -9.11
CA LEU A 155 -1.77 -7.18 -8.21
C LEU A 155 -1.50 -8.32 -7.24
N SER A 156 -2.53 -9.08 -6.84
CA SER A 156 -2.39 -10.26 -5.99
C SER A 156 -1.58 -11.38 -6.67
N ARG A 157 -1.49 -11.36 -8.00
CA ARG A 157 -0.85 -12.40 -8.82
C ARG A 157 0.53 -12.01 -9.32
N ILE A 158 0.99 -10.80 -9.00
CA ILE A 158 2.37 -10.36 -9.20
C ILE A 158 3.26 -11.06 -8.15
N SER A 159 4.24 -11.81 -8.63
CA SER A 159 5.22 -12.54 -7.83
C SER A 159 6.48 -11.72 -7.55
N SER A 160 6.92 -10.91 -8.52
CA SER A 160 8.05 -10.00 -8.34
C SER A 160 7.89 -8.73 -9.15
N MET A 161 8.47 -7.64 -8.64
CA MET A 161 8.56 -6.34 -9.30
C MET A 161 9.98 -5.81 -9.14
N GLN A 162 10.62 -5.45 -10.25
CA GLN A 162 11.97 -4.91 -10.27
C GLN A 162 11.98 -3.59 -11.03
N ILE A 163 12.59 -2.55 -10.46
CA ILE A 163 12.76 -1.27 -11.15
C ILE A 163 14.02 -1.32 -12.00
N LEU A 164 13.88 -0.93 -13.26
CA LEU A 164 15.00 -0.74 -14.19
C LEU A 164 15.46 0.71 -14.10
N THR A 165 16.77 0.91 -14.08
CA THR A 165 17.39 2.23 -13.99
C THR A 165 18.39 2.42 -15.11
N ASP A 166 18.42 3.61 -15.70
CA ASP A 166 19.47 3.96 -16.65
C ASP A 166 20.82 4.05 -15.92
N GLY A 167 21.86 3.47 -16.55
CA GLY A 167 23.20 3.33 -15.98
C GLY A 167 23.79 4.64 -15.44
N THR A 168 24.64 4.48 -14.43
CA THR A 168 25.28 5.53 -13.64
C THR A 168 25.90 6.63 -14.50
N SER A 169 25.43 7.87 -14.38
CA SER A 169 26.23 9.03 -14.80
C SER A 169 27.53 9.08 -13.97
N PRO A 170 28.70 9.37 -14.55
CA PRO A 170 30.00 9.35 -13.85
C PRO A 170 30.16 10.37 -12.70
N GLY A 171 29.10 11.08 -12.30
CA GLY A 171 29.12 12.21 -11.37
C GLY A 171 28.23 12.07 -10.13
N GLY A 172 27.86 10.86 -9.73
CA GLY A 172 27.15 10.64 -8.44
C GLY A 172 25.70 11.13 -8.38
N GLY A 173 25.05 11.34 -9.53
CA GLY A 173 23.62 11.64 -9.60
C GLY A 173 22.77 10.41 -9.27
N THR A 174 21.63 10.61 -8.61
CA THR A 174 20.65 9.55 -8.30
C THR A 174 20.19 8.86 -9.58
N SER A 175 20.36 7.54 -9.67
CA SER A 175 19.88 6.72 -10.78
C SER A 175 18.36 6.88 -10.94
N ARG A 176 17.92 7.34 -12.12
CA ARG A 176 16.51 7.57 -12.42
C ARG A 176 15.86 6.26 -12.87
N ALA A 177 14.70 5.92 -12.30
CA ALA A 177 13.90 4.81 -12.77
C ALA A 177 13.48 5.07 -14.22
N SER A 178 13.87 4.17 -15.12
CA SER A 178 13.60 4.22 -16.56
C SER A 178 12.65 3.12 -17.02
N GLY A 179 12.46 2.07 -16.21
CA GLY A 179 11.49 1.03 -16.51
C GLY A 179 11.14 0.16 -15.30
N MET A 180 10.37 -0.89 -15.55
CA MET A 180 9.98 -1.89 -14.57
C MET A 180 9.78 -3.24 -15.24
N LEU A 181 10.17 -4.28 -14.51
CA LEU A 181 9.97 -5.67 -14.87
C LEU A 181 9.03 -6.32 -13.84
N LEU A 182 7.96 -6.92 -14.34
CA LEU A 182 6.97 -7.64 -13.54
C LEU A 182 6.96 -9.12 -13.91
N HIS A 183 6.95 -9.99 -12.91
CA HIS A 183 6.59 -11.40 -13.11
C HIS A 183 5.25 -11.66 -12.44
N TYR A 184 4.29 -12.19 -13.19
CA TYR A 184 2.94 -12.44 -12.70
C TYR A 184 2.38 -13.76 -13.24
N LYS A 185 1.35 -14.28 -12.59
CA LYS A 185 0.62 -15.48 -13.04
C LYS A 185 -0.72 -15.09 -13.67
N PRO A 186 -0.91 -15.24 -15.00
CA PRO A 186 -2.16 -14.90 -15.68
C PRO A 186 -3.36 -15.70 -15.19
N MET A 187 -4.58 -15.22 -15.43
CA MET A 187 -5.80 -15.98 -15.14
C MET A 187 -5.86 -17.25 -15.97
N GLY A 188 -6.11 -18.39 -15.31
CA GLY A 188 -6.17 -19.70 -15.95
C GLY A 188 -4.82 -20.37 -16.27
N SER A 189 -3.68 -19.69 -16.04
CA SER A 189 -2.35 -20.27 -16.25
C SER A 189 -1.59 -20.45 -14.93
N GLN A 190 -0.79 -21.53 -14.84
CA GLN A 190 0.16 -21.74 -13.75
C GLN A 190 1.55 -21.17 -14.06
N ASP A 191 1.83 -20.94 -15.33
CA ASP A 191 3.12 -20.45 -15.80
C ASP A 191 3.24 -18.94 -15.58
N ALA A 192 4.37 -18.54 -15.01
CA ALA A 192 4.68 -17.13 -14.81
C ALA A 192 4.96 -16.47 -16.17
N GLN A 193 4.39 -15.29 -16.37
CA GLN A 193 4.68 -14.43 -17.50
C GLN A 193 5.46 -13.21 -17.05
N GLN A 194 6.25 -12.68 -17.99
CA GLN A 194 7.02 -11.46 -17.83
C GLN A 194 6.27 -10.30 -18.50
N LEU A 195 6.32 -9.13 -17.87
CA LEU A 195 5.86 -7.87 -18.46
C LEU A 195 6.93 -6.82 -18.18
N GLN A 196 7.48 -6.26 -19.24
CA GLN A 196 8.47 -5.20 -19.18
C GLN A 196 7.85 -3.89 -19.63
N MET A 197 8.16 -2.82 -18.90
CA MET A 197 7.68 -1.47 -19.15
C MET A 197 8.88 -0.54 -19.19
N GLU A 198 8.99 0.26 -20.22
CA GLU A 198 10.02 1.29 -20.36
C GLU A 198 9.36 2.65 -20.53
N ALA A 199 9.93 3.67 -19.89
CA ALA A 199 9.40 5.03 -19.98
C ALA A 199 9.39 5.47 -21.45
N ALA A 200 8.21 5.88 -21.93
CA ALA A 200 8.05 6.46 -23.25
C ALA A 200 8.56 7.93 -23.26
N GLU A 201 7.94 8.80 -24.06
CA GLU A 201 8.39 10.18 -24.26
C GLU A 201 8.35 11.03 -22.97
N ASP A 202 7.29 10.91 -22.15
CA ASP A 202 7.18 11.62 -20.87
C ASP A 202 7.92 10.88 -19.74
N LYS A 203 9.24 11.02 -19.74
CA LYS A 203 10.11 10.42 -18.72
C LYS A 203 9.80 10.93 -17.31
N LYS A 204 9.18 12.10 -17.13
CA LYS A 204 8.94 12.68 -15.78
C LYS A 204 7.76 11.99 -15.11
N VAL A 205 6.63 11.93 -15.79
CA VAL A 205 5.45 11.22 -15.29
C VAL A 205 5.77 9.74 -15.13
N ALA A 206 6.41 9.12 -16.13
CA ALA A 206 6.82 7.72 -16.07
C ALA A 206 7.72 7.43 -14.85
N SER A 207 8.76 8.24 -14.61
CA SER A 207 9.67 8.03 -13.49
C SER A 207 8.99 8.19 -12.12
N LEU A 208 8.07 9.16 -11.97
CA LEU A 208 7.27 9.31 -10.75
C LEU A 208 6.34 8.12 -10.54
N TRP A 209 5.72 7.62 -11.61
CA TRP A 209 4.84 6.47 -11.57
C TRP A 209 5.60 5.18 -11.20
N LEU A 210 6.77 4.96 -11.78
CA LEU A 210 7.66 3.84 -11.43
C LEU A 210 8.09 3.88 -9.95
N ALA A 211 8.46 5.06 -9.45
CA ALA A 211 8.80 5.24 -8.03
C ALA A 211 7.60 4.98 -7.12
N ALA A 212 6.40 5.41 -7.53
CA ALA A 212 5.16 5.15 -6.82
C ALA A 212 4.83 3.65 -6.78
N MET A 213 5.02 2.93 -7.90
CA MET A 213 4.80 1.48 -7.97
C MET A 213 5.78 0.70 -7.11
N HIS A 214 7.05 1.12 -7.06
CA HIS A 214 8.02 0.51 -6.14
C HIS A 214 7.58 0.66 -4.67
N LYS A 215 7.06 1.83 -4.28
CA LYS A 215 6.47 2.02 -2.94
C LYS A 215 5.23 1.13 -2.74
N ALA A 216 4.37 1.01 -3.76
CA ALA A 216 3.19 0.13 -3.72
C ALA A 216 3.58 -1.35 -3.52
N ALA A 217 4.61 -1.84 -4.21
CA ALA A 217 5.10 -3.22 -4.07
C ALA A 217 5.56 -3.54 -2.64
N LYS A 218 6.22 -2.59 -1.96
CA LYS A 218 6.60 -2.77 -0.55
C LYS A 218 5.37 -2.94 0.34
N LEU A 219 4.35 -2.10 0.16
CA LEU A 219 3.09 -2.22 0.92
C LEU A 219 2.37 -3.54 0.62
N LEU A 220 2.37 -4.01 -0.64
CA LEU A 220 1.80 -5.31 -1.01
C LEU A 220 2.51 -6.47 -0.33
N HIS A 221 3.84 -6.44 -0.29
CA HIS A 221 4.63 -7.47 0.37
C HIS A 221 4.32 -7.52 1.87
N GLU A 222 4.33 -6.37 2.55
CA GLU A 222 3.99 -6.26 3.97
C GLU A 222 2.56 -6.72 4.28
N ALA A 223 1.61 -6.53 3.35
CA ALA A 223 0.22 -6.98 3.53
C ALA A 223 0.07 -8.50 3.37
N ARG A 224 0.93 -9.14 2.57
CA ARG A 224 0.92 -10.61 2.37
C ARG A 224 1.54 -11.36 3.55
N ASP A 225 2.44 -10.71 4.28
CA ASP A 225 3.15 -11.31 5.43
C ASP A 225 2.35 -11.19 6.75
N GLN A 226 1.15 -10.63 6.73
CA GLN A 226 0.28 -10.44 7.91
C GLN A 226 -0.56 -11.68 8.22
#